data_AF-A0A6A6QX35-F1
#
_entry.id   AF-A0A6A6QX35-F1
#
_cell.length_a   1.000
_cell.length_b   1.000
_cell.length_c   1.000
_cell.angle_alpha   90.00
_cell.angle_beta   90.00
_cell.angle_gamma   90.00
#
_symmetry.space_group_name_H-M   'P 1'
#
loop_
_entity.id
_entity.type
_entity.pdbx_description
1 polymer ?
#
loop_
_entity_poly.entity_id
_entity_poly.type
_entity_poly.pdbx_seq_one_letter_code
_entity_poly.pdbx_strand_id
1 'polypeptide(L)'
;MADISTPSGVLLSDHGGPKRHHEHKPARHTPWLAFILIFCILSSMIVSIAIVTASDNDSVKNWRFQPAVLLSIMTSIFIVSLEGLVAIGLAISWWRSIANGTTLKRLHFIWNGSNMLNIIPAFMAGVDTRKVAFAALAIALAKFINGPLLQRATRARIFKIQSDIPMSMLIAPKIPNGWFGTHSVDTAPGLQTMQNWYLNTTFSTSATPGFACEGNGTCEARVVGAGFNYGCDSSSKKLNLTAENSYGAELFNITTFMSFEFNQSMLFLSTKYLNSVNGECVGEIVTETCNIIAATVAYPLIINNTTISIDFSQLISNRTVVSNYTSPGDAAGFKGEDDKGPLTGLENLMGDYMSTGAWLEESNVYQSTSPLASLFYNANATYPPGAESCGISFRRPTDYVFTSFFEFMLRSALDVARNASDHGQDLKPYTTNFTSHFTGTELHYNSDFRYLAGAIVIMFIGLLAVVFLLWGWWELGRSVTLSPLETAKAFGAPITLGAGHEKEADRIIKEVGHEKVAYEGDELVWNGTVYASGRWEMGQVPTAKGKNGSNGGSMRTDSPKSPKVNTAEGAFENVPLTQVRERGPDIDGRRRSGRKSIRPLSVIDETNSRL
;
A
#
# COMPACT_ATOMS: atom_id res chain seq x y z
N MET A 1 -70.12 39.96 73.44
CA MET A 1 -69.00 39.02 73.20
C MET A 1 -69.27 38.35 71.87
N ALA A 2 -68.81 38.99 70.79
CA ALA A 2 -68.91 38.60 69.38
C ALA A 2 -67.92 39.50 68.59
N ASP A 3 -67.62 39.14 67.34
CA ASP A 3 -66.54 39.65 66.46
C ASP A 3 -66.37 41.19 66.33
N ILE A 4 -65.18 41.64 65.84
CA ILE A 4 -65.01 42.63 64.73
C ILE A 4 -63.51 42.98 64.39
N SER A 5 -63.19 42.96 63.08
CA SER A 5 -62.19 43.73 62.26
C SER A 5 -60.63 43.74 62.46
N THR A 6 -59.91 43.43 61.34
CA THR A 6 -58.78 44.16 60.63
C THR A 6 -57.50 44.64 61.37
N PRO A 7 -56.29 44.66 60.74
CA PRO A 7 -55.84 45.66 59.71
C PRO A 7 -55.12 45.07 58.46
N SER A 8 -55.33 45.58 57.23
CA SER A 8 -54.55 46.61 56.45
C SER A 8 -53.28 46.11 55.73
N GLY A 9 -53.02 46.46 54.44
CA GLY A 9 -53.84 47.21 53.48
C GLY A 9 -53.17 47.49 52.11
N VAL A 10 -53.88 48.26 51.25
CA VAL A 10 -53.41 49.23 50.20
C VAL A 10 -52.16 48.84 49.37
N LEU A 11 -52.18 48.59 48.06
CA LEU A 11 -53.14 48.85 46.95
C LEU A 11 -53.22 50.32 46.44
N LEU A 12 -52.35 50.68 45.49
CA LEU A 12 -52.52 51.80 44.54
C LEU A 12 -52.98 51.19 43.21
N SER A 13 -54.23 51.36 42.78
CA SER A 13 -54.87 52.56 42.22
C SER A 13 -54.58 52.76 40.73
N ASP A 14 -55.51 52.26 39.90
CA ASP A 14 -55.62 52.52 38.46
C ASP A 14 -56.24 53.91 38.19
N HIS A 15 -55.79 54.61 37.15
CA HIS A 15 -56.59 55.57 36.37
C HIS A 15 -55.94 55.83 34.98
N GLY A 16 -56.31 55.03 33.96
CA GLY A 16 -55.88 55.28 32.57
C GLY A 16 -56.68 54.50 31.51
N GLY A 17 -57.72 55.12 30.94
CA GLY A 17 -58.76 54.43 30.14
C GLY A 17 -58.27 53.63 28.91
N PRO A 18 -59.05 52.62 28.47
CA PRO A 18 -58.57 51.55 27.60
C PRO A 18 -58.41 51.95 26.12
N LYS A 19 -57.19 52.34 25.73
CA LYS A 19 -56.78 52.27 24.32
C LYS A 19 -56.61 50.81 23.91
N ARG A 20 -57.60 50.26 23.19
CA ARG A 20 -57.51 48.96 22.51
C ARG A 20 -56.44 49.02 21.40
N HIS A 21 -55.18 48.79 21.75
CA HIS A 21 -54.22 48.30 20.77
C HIS A 21 -54.58 46.87 20.41
N HIS A 22 -54.67 46.57 19.11
CA HIS A 22 -54.82 45.20 18.65
C HIS A 22 -53.55 44.42 18.97
N GLU A 23 -53.64 43.50 19.92
CA GLU A 23 -52.59 42.54 20.20
C GLU A 23 -52.47 41.56 19.03
N HIS A 24 -51.64 41.92 18.05
CA HIS A 24 -51.23 41.00 16.99
C HIS A 24 -50.49 39.83 17.64
N LYS A 25 -51.17 38.67 17.70
CA LYS A 25 -50.54 37.39 18.05
C LYS A 25 -49.27 37.23 17.21
N PRO A 26 -48.07 37.17 17.80
CA PRO A 26 -46.84 37.10 17.03
C PRO A 26 -46.83 35.81 16.21
N ALA A 27 -46.45 35.91 14.94
CA ALA A 27 -46.35 34.75 14.06
C ALA A 27 -45.33 33.76 14.64
N ARG A 28 -45.72 32.49 14.77
CA ARG A 28 -44.84 31.41 15.27
C ARG A 28 -43.64 31.25 14.34
N HIS A 29 -42.50 31.79 14.74
CA HIS A 29 -41.27 31.71 13.95
C HIS A 29 -40.64 30.32 14.09
N THR A 30 -40.57 29.56 13.00
CA THR A 30 -39.92 28.25 12.98
C THR A 30 -38.40 28.40 13.05
N PRO A 31 -37.69 27.54 13.83
CA PRO A 31 -36.22 27.54 13.90
C PRO A 31 -35.62 26.80 12.68
N TRP A 32 -35.77 27.39 11.48
CA TRP A 32 -35.32 26.78 10.21
C TRP A 32 -33.87 26.29 10.23
N LEU A 33 -32.96 27.04 10.86
CA LEU A 33 -31.55 26.65 10.97
C LEU A 33 -31.37 25.32 11.73
N ALA A 34 -32.21 25.02 12.72
CA ALA A 34 -32.17 23.72 13.41
C ALA A 34 -32.60 22.56 12.49
N PHE A 35 -33.61 22.76 11.64
CA PHE A 35 -34.00 21.75 10.65
C PHE A 35 -32.91 21.49 9.61
N ILE A 36 -32.19 22.54 9.18
CA ILE A 36 -31.04 22.42 8.27
C ILE A 36 -29.91 21.60 8.93
N LEU A 37 -29.53 21.89 10.17
CA LEU A 37 -28.48 21.14 10.86
C LEU A 37 -28.88 19.68 11.18
N ILE A 38 -30.16 19.41 11.48
CA ILE A 38 -30.68 18.04 11.60
C ILE A 38 -30.57 17.30 10.26
N PHE A 39 -30.89 17.96 9.14
CA PHE A 39 -30.70 17.38 7.81
C PHE A 39 -29.23 17.09 7.49
N CYS A 40 -28.29 17.97 7.87
CA CYS A 40 -26.85 17.73 7.74
C CYS A 40 -26.37 16.52 8.56
N ILE A 41 -26.92 16.30 9.76
CA ILE A 41 -26.63 15.11 10.58
C ILE A 41 -27.15 13.84 9.87
N LEU A 42 -28.41 13.82 9.45
CA LEU A 42 -29.00 12.65 8.77
C LEU A 42 -28.28 12.35 7.45
N SER A 43 -27.91 13.37 6.68
CA SER A 43 -27.13 13.24 5.45
C SER A 43 -25.74 12.66 5.72
N SER A 44 -25.01 13.15 6.73
CA SER A 44 -23.68 12.62 7.07
C SER A 44 -23.74 11.16 7.57
N MET A 45 -24.80 10.75 8.25
CA MET A 45 -25.07 9.34 8.60
C MET A 45 -25.28 8.47 7.35
N ILE A 46 -26.17 8.88 6.45
CA ILE A 46 -26.50 8.15 5.21
C ILE A 46 -25.28 8.02 4.29
N VAL A 47 -24.54 9.11 4.09
CA VAL A 47 -23.32 9.13 3.26
C VAL A 47 -22.22 8.27 3.88
N SER A 48 -22.07 8.27 5.21
CA SER A 48 -21.08 7.39 5.89
C SER A 48 -21.40 5.91 5.72
N ILE A 49 -22.69 5.52 5.78
CA ILE A 49 -23.13 4.15 5.47
C ILE A 49 -22.78 3.82 4.02
N ALA A 50 -23.18 4.68 3.07
CA ALA A 50 -22.96 4.47 1.64
C ALA A 50 -21.46 4.30 1.28
N ILE A 51 -20.58 5.10 1.87
CA ILE A 51 -19.12 4.98 1.69
C ILE A 51 -18.62 3.61 2.16
N VAL A 52 -18.99 3.19 3.38
CA VAL A 52 -18.50 1.91 3.95
C VAL A 52 -19.05 0.71 3.17
N THR A 53 -20.32 0.74 2.74
CA THR A 53 -20.90 -0.33 1.90
C THR A 53 -20.33 -0.36 0.49
N ALA A 54 -20.06 0.79 -0.12
CA ALA A 54 -19.48 0.85 -1.47
C ALA A 54 -17.99 0.48 -1.49
N SER A 55 -17.27 0.69 -0.38
CA SER A 55 -15.87 0.30 -0.25
C SER A 55 -15.66 -1.19 0.08
N ASP A 56 -16.69 -1.94 0.47
CA ASP A 56 -16.46 -3.31 0.96
C ASP A 56 -16.06 -4.27 -0.18
N ASN A 57 -14.96 -4.98 0.03
CA ASN A 57 -14.32 -5.90 -0.91
C ASN A 57 -13.83 -5.25 -2.24
N ASP A 58 -13.78 -3.92 -2.35
CA ASP A 58 -13.31 -3.22 -3.55
C ASP A 58 -11.79 -2.90 -3.50
N SER A 59 -11.13 -2.86 -4.66
CA SER A 59 -9.69 -2.57 -4.76
C SER A 59 -9.37 -1.12 -4.40
N VAL A 60 -8.28 -0.92 -3.66
CA VAL A 60 -7.74 0.42 -3.35
C VAL A 60 -7.42 1.21 -4.63
N LYS A 61 -7.13 0.56 -5.77
CA LYS A 61 -6.87 1.23 -7.06
C LYS A 61 -8.10 1.97 -7.61
N ASN A 62 -9.31 1.51 -7.30
CA ASN A 62 -10.55 2.08 -7.81
C ASN A 62 -10.92 3.41 -7.12
N TRP A 63 -10.35 3.68 -5.94
CA TRP A 63 -10.70 4.82 -5.10
C TRP A 63 -9.71 5.99 -5.23
N ARG A 64 -10.08 6.99 -6.02
CA ARG A 64 -9.33 8.27 -6.14
C ARG A 64 -9.10 8.97 -4.79
N PHE A 65 -10.01 8.80 -3.84
CA PHE A 65 -9.90 9.30 -2.48
C PHE A 65 -10.20 8.15 -1.51
N GLN A 66 -9.35 7.95 -0.51
CA GLN A 66 -9.51 6.84 0.44
C GLN A 66 -10.83 7.00 1.25
N PRO A 67 -11.64 5.94 1.42
CA PRO A 67 -12.87 5.97 2.20
C PRO A 67 -12.72 6.60 3.61
N ALA A 68 -11.60 6.35 4.29
CA ALA A 68 -11.29 6.93 5.60
C ALA A 68 -11.21 8.47 5.61
N VAL A 69 -10.81 9.10 4.49
CA VAL A 69 -10.76 10.56 4.32
C VAL A 69 -12.17 11.11 4.08
N LEU A 70 -13.02 10.41 3.33
CA LEU A 70 -14.42 10.80 3.15
C LEU A 70 -15.20 10.69 4.46
N LEU A 71 -14.94 9.65 5.25
CA LEU A 71 -15.53 9.44 6.57
C LEU A 71 -15.08 10.47 7.61
N SER A 72 -13.83 10.95 7.57
CA SER A 72 -13.40 12.02 8.48
C SER A 72 -14.11 13.34 8.17
N ILE A 73 -14.33 13.67 6.89
CA ILE A 73 -15.13 14.83 6.46
C ILE A 73 -16.58 14.71 6.95
N MET A 74 -17.22 13.54 6.78
CA MET A 74 -18.58 13.31 7.30
C MET A 74 -18.65 13.42 8.84
N THR A 75 -17.62 12.94 9.54
CA THR A 75 -17.50 13.09 11.00
C THR A 75 -17.42 14.57 11.40
N SER A 76 -16.63 15.38 10.69
CA SER A 76 -16.54 16.83 10.93
C SER A 76 -17.88 17.54 10.71
N ILE A 77 -18.60 17.20 9.62
CA ILE A 77 -19.94 17.75 9.34
C ILE A 77 -20.92 17.40 10.46
N PHE A 78 -20.90 16.15 10.96
CA PHE A 78 -21.69 15.72 12.09
C PHE A 78 -21.38 16.54 13.36
N ILE A 79 -20.11 16.66 13.74
CA ILE A 79 -19.69 17.36 14.97
C ILE A 79 -20.13 18.83 14.95
N VAL A 80 -19.84 19.56 13.87
CA VAL A 80 -20.19 20.98 13.74
C VAL A 80 -21.70 21.20 13.71
N SER A 81 -22.46 20.32 13.03
CA SER A 81 -23.92 20.40 13.00
C SER A 81 -24.53 20.14 14.39
N LEU A 82 -23.97 19.18 15.13
CA LEU A 82 -24.39 18.87 16.49
C LEU A 82 -24.08 20.03 17.46
N GLU A 83 -22.96 20.74 17.27
CA GLU A 83 -22.61 21.95 18.04
C GLU A 83 -23.56 23.12 17.81
N GLY A 84 -23.88 23.43 16.56
CA GLY A 84 -24.86 24.48 16.25
C GLY A 84 -26.23 24.19 16.89
N LEU A 85 -26.67 22.93 16.87
CA LEU A 85 -27.91 22.52 17.51
C LEU A 85 -27.88 22.57 19.05
N VAL A 86 -26.74 22.25 19.68
CA VAL A 86 -26.54 22.42 21.13
C VAL A 86 -26.78 23.88 21.53
N ALA A 87 -26.17 24.84 20.82
CA ALA A 87 -26.33 26.25 21.12
C ALA A 87 -27.80 26.71 21.05
N ILE A 88 -28.55 26.22 20.05
CA ILE A 88 -29.98 26.53 19.87
C ILE A 88 -30.84 25.88 20.97
N GLY A 89 -30.61 24.60 21.28
CA GLY A 89 -31.34 23.87 22.33
C GLY A 89 -31.10 24.42 23.74
N LEU A 90 -29.88 24.89 24.01
CA LEU A 90 -29.55 25.63 25.24
C LEU A 90 -30.33 26.94 25.32
N ALA A 91 -30.41 27.72 24.24
CA ALA A 91 -31.18 28.96 24.21
C ALA A 91 -32.67 28.71 24.49
N ILE A 92 -33.27 27.73 23.80
CA ILE A 92 -34.67 27.33 24.02
C ILE A 92 -34.88 26.93 25.49
N SER A 93 -34.01 26.08 26.04
CA SER A 93 -34.10 25.61 27.44
C SER A 93 -33.98 26.75 28.46
N TRP A 94 -33.10 27.71 28.21
CA TRP A 94 -32.85 28.88 29.08
C TRP A 94 -34.04 29.84 29.07
N TRP A 95 -34.50 30.27 27.89
CA TRP A 95 -35.63 31.20 27.76
C TRP A 95 -36.96 30.59 28.23
N ARG A 96 -37.20 29.30 27.97
CA ARG A 96 -38.37 28.57 28.47
C ARG A 96 -38.38 28.47 29.99
N SER A 97 -37.20 28.37 30.62
CA SER A 97 -37.08 28.39 32.09
C SER A 97 -37.38 29.76 32.69
N ILE A 98 -37.07 30.86 31.99
CA ILE A 98 -37.47 32.21 32.41
C ILE A 98 -38.98 32.40 32.26
N ALA A 99 -39.55 32.01 31.13
CA ALA A 99 -40.98 32.18 30.84
C ALA A 99 -41.90 31.49 31.86
N ASN A 100 -41.47 30.35 32.41
CA ASN A 100 -42.20 29.59 33.42
C ASN A 100 -41.86 29.97 34.88
N GLY A 101 -40.96 30.95 35.09
CA GLY A 101 -40.46 31.35 36.40
C GLY A 101 -39.34 30.44 36.92
N THR A 102 -38.16 31.02 37.21
CA THR A 102 -36.99 30.28 37.70
C THR A 102 -36.08 31.17 38.54
N THR A 103 -35.10 30.58 39.24
CA THR A 103 -34.10 31.31 40.03
C THR A 103 -32.84 31.56 39.20
N LEU A 104 -32.19 32.72 39.43
CA LEU A 104 -30.92 33.07 38.75
C LEU A 104 -29.83 32.00 38.95
N LYS A 105 -29.79 31.34 40.12
CA LYS A 105 -28.91 30.20 40.41
C LYS A 105 -29.16 29.03 39.45
N ARG A 106 -30.41 28.62 39.25
CA ARG A 106 -30.78 27.53 38.32
C ARG A 106 -30.51 27.93 36.88
N LEU A 107 -30.75 29.19 36.52
CA LEU A 107 -30.49 29.75 35.20
C LEU A 107 -28.99 29.76 34.84
N HIS A 108 -28.12 30.11 35.80
CA HIS A 108 -26.66 29.96 35.67
C HIS A 108 -26.28 28.48 35.43
N PHE A 109 -26.86 27.53 36.16
CA PHE A 109 -26.56 26.10 35.96
C PHE A 109 -27.10 25.52 34.65
N ILE A 110 -28.16 26.08 34.04
CA ILE A 110 -28.60 25.71 32.69
C ILE A 110 -27.57 26.14 31.65
N TRP A 111 -27.07 27.38 31.75
CA TRP A 111 -26.01 27.89 30.88
C TRP A 111 -24.69 27.12 31.08
N ASN A 112 -24.22 27.02 32.32
CA ASN A 112 -22.92 26.45 32.66
C ASN A 112 -22.89 24.91 32.53
N GLY A 113 -24.05 24.24 32.62
CA GLY A 113 -24.19 22.80 32.37
C GLY A 113 -23.93 22.37 30.91
N SER A 114 -23.74 23.32 29.99
CA SER A 114 -23.21 23.07 28.65
C SER A 114 -21.70 22.82 28.62
N ASN A 115 -20.95 23.34 29.61
CA ASN A 115 -19.52 23.19 29.72
C ASN A 115 -19.20 21.92 30.51
N MET A 116 -18.44 21.01 29.89
CA MET A 116 -18.12 19.69 30.45
C MET A 116 -17.45 19.77 31.83
N LEU A 117 -16.70 20.83 32.12
CA LEU A 117 -16.05 21.06 33.41
C LEU A 117 -17.04 21.33 34.56
N ASN A 118 -18.23 21.85 34.26
CA ASN A 118 -19.23 22.29 35.26
C ASN A 118 -20.50 21.41 35.29
N ILE A 119 -20.45 20.23 34.66
CA ILE A 119 -21.54 19.25 34.64
C ILE A 119 -21.90 18.73 36.04
N ILE A 120 -20.92 18.54 36.93
CA ILE A 120 -21.16 17.98 38.28
C ILE A 120 -22.06 18.91 39.14
N PRO A 121 -21.78 20.23 39.27
CA PRO A 121 -22.72 21.17 39.88
C PRO A 121 -24.10 21.21 39.21
N ALA A 122 -24.17 21.15 37.87
CA ALA A 122 -25.44 21.20 37.14
C ALA A 122 -26.35 19.99 37.42
N PHE A 123 -25.77 18.80 37.63
CA PHE A 123 -26.51 17.60 38.05
C PHE A 123 -27.16 17.74 39.43
N MET A 124 -26.54 18.47 40.36
CA MET A 124 -27.07 18.70 41.71
C MET A 124 -28.05 19.88 41.80
N ALA A 125 -28.17 20.70 40.75
CA ALA A 125 -28.91 21.97 40.79
C ALA A 125 -30.44 21.88 40.56
N GLY A 126 -30.98 20.72 40.19
CA GLY A 126 -32.42 20.51 39.99
C GLY A 126 -32.78 19.64 38.78
N VAL A 127 -34.09 19.46 38.54
CA VAL A 127 -34.61 18.53 37.52
C VAL A 127 -34.29 18.99 36.09
N ASP A 128 -34.49 20.27 35.77
CA ASP A 128 -34.27 20.75 34.39
C ASP A 128 -32.79 21.01 34.07
N THR A 129 -31.96 21.36 35.06
CA THR A 129 -30.50 21.40 34.87
C THR A 129 -29.96 19.98 34.64
N ARG A 130 -30.49 18.97 35.35
CA ARG A 130 -30.16 17.54 35.12
C ARG A 130 -30.53 17.05 33.72
N LYS A 131 -31.65 17.52 33.13
CA LYS A 131 -32.00 17.26 31.73
C LYS A 131 -30.92 17.78 30.77
N VAL A 132 -30.52 19.05 30.94
CA VAL A 132 -29.48 19.67 30.09
C VAL A 132 -28.12 19.00 30.25
N ALA A 133 -27.71 18.71 31.49
CA ALA A 133 -26.44 18.04 31.79
C ALA A 133 -26.36 16.61 31.19
N PHE A 134 -27.45 15.84 31.22
CA PHE A 134 -27.49 14.53 30.55
C PHE A 134 -27.37 14.64 29.03
N ALA A 135 -28.07 15.59 28.40
CA ALA A 135 -27.96 15.79 26.97
C ALA A 135 -26.54 16.22 26.57
N ALA A 136 -25.95 17.19 27.27
CA ALA A 136 -24.57 17.64 27.06
C ALA A 136 -23.56 16.49 27.17
N LEU A 137 -23.70 15.61 28.19
CA LEU A 137 -22.85 14.44 28.36
C LEU A 137 -22.99 13.43 27.20
N ALA A 138 -24.22 13.09 26.80
CA ALA A 138 -24.47 12.17 25.68
C ALA A 138 -23.89 12.72 24.36
N ILE A 139 -23.99 14.03 24.14
CA ILE A 139 -23.46 14.73 22.97
C ILE A 139 -21.92 14.77 22.98
N ALA A 140 -21.29 15.01 24.13
CA ALA A 140 -19.84 14.97 24.27
C ALA A 140 -19.28 13.56 23.97
N LEU A 141 -19.92 12.51 24.50
CA LEU A 141 -19.59 11.12 24.19
C LEU A 141 -19.76 10.81 22.70
N ALA A 142 -20.84 11.30 22.07
CA ALA A 142 -21.08 11.09 20.64
C ALA A 142 -19.98 11.70 19.76
N LYS A 143 -19.55 12.94 20.04
CA LYS A 143 -18.41 13.57 19.32
C LYS A 143 -17.12 12.76 19.47
N PHE A 144 -16.80 12.35 20.70
CA PHE A 144 -15.53 11.68 21.01
C PHE A 144 -15.41 10.30 20.37
N ILE A 145 -16.49 9.51 20.39
CA ILE A 145 -16.46 8.10 19.99
C ILE A 145 -16.61 7.91 18.47
N ASN A 146 -17.38 8.77 17.78
CA ASN A 146 -17.76 8.54 16.38
C ASN A 146 -16.57 8.59 15.40
N GLY A 147 -15.60 9.48 15.60
CA GLY A 147 -14.40 9.55 14.74
C GLY A 147 -13.60 8.25 14.75
N PRO A 148 -13.13 7.76 15.91
CA PRO A 148 -12.44 6.48 16.02
C PRO A 148 -13.25 5.26 15.56
N LEU A 149 -14.59 5.26 15.69
CA LEU A 149 -15.42 4.16 15.18
C LEU A 149 -15.50 4.17 13.65
N LEU A 150 -15.84 5.30 13.02
CA LEU A 150 -15.95 5.40 11.56
C LEU A 150 -14.59 5.15 10.88
N GLN A 151 -13.49 5.65 11.44
CA GLN A 151 -12.14 5.35 10.93
C GLN A 151 -11.74 3.87 11.05
N ARG A 152 -12.36 3.10 11.95
CA ARG A 152 -12.08 1.65 12.12
C ARG A 152 -13.04 0.76 11.33
N ALA A 153 -14.12 1.31 10.79
CA ALA A 153 -15.17 0.60 10.05
C ALA A 153 -14.78 0.18 8.62
N THR A 154 -13.70 0.72 8.05
CA THR A 154 -13.13 0.29 6.77
C THR A 154 -11.60 0.26 6.88
N ARG A 155 -10.95 -0.79 6.37
CA ARG A 155 -9.49 -0.94 6.40
C ARG A 155 -8.99 -1.65 5.15
N ALA A 156 -7.86 -1.20 4.58
CA ALA A 156 -7.18 -1.96 3.55
C ALA A 156 -6.63 -3.28 4.15
N ARG A 157 -6.84 -4.39 3.46
CA ARG A 157 -6.25 -5.70 3.72
C ARG A 157 -5.65 -6.26 2.44
N ILE A 158 -4.63 -7.10 2.57
CA ILE A 158 -4.09 -7.88 1.46
C ILE A 158 -5.01 -9.07 1.23
N PHE A 159 -5.55 -9.18 0.01
CA PHE A 159 -6.24 -10.36 -0.49
C PHE A 159 -5.34 -11.09 -1.48
N LYS A 160 -5.47 -12.42 -1.53
CA LYS A 160 -4.89 -13.22 -2.62
C LYS A 160 -5.88 -13.22 -3.79
N ILE A 161 -5.40 -12.87 -4.98
CA ILE A 161 -6.15 -12.97 -6.23
C ILE A 161 -5.58 -14.12 -7.03
N GLN A 162 -6.49 -14.89 -7.63
CA GLN A 162 -6.19 -15.89 -8.66
C GLN A 162 -7.04 -15.54 -9.89
N SER A 163 -6.41 -15.47 -11.05
CA SER A 163 -7.07 -15.06 -12.30
C SER A 163 -6.27 -15.51 -13.51
N ASP A 164 -6.96 -16.04 -14.52
CA ASP A 164 -6.35 -16.32 -15.82
C ASP A 164 -6.16 -15.02 -16.61
N ILE A 165 -4.92 -14.74 -17.04
CA ILE A 165 -4.58 -13.56 -17.84
C ILE A 165 -3.95 -13.98 -19.19
N PRO A 166 -4.23 -13.27 -20.29
CA PRO A 166 -3.57 -13.52 -21.56
C PRO A 166 -2.14 -12.95 -21.55
N MET A 167 -1.17 -13.75 -21.97
CA MET A 167 0.24 -13.38 -22.09
C MET A 167 0.83 -13.81 -23.44
N SER A 168 1.97 -13.20 -23.78
CA SER A 168 2.76 -13.48 -24.97
C SER A 168 4.23 -13.69 -24.59
N MET A 169 4.96 -14.54 -25.31
CA MET A 169 6.40 -14.73 -25.14
C MET A 169 7.09 -14.92 -26.49
N LEU A 170 8.29 -14.37 -26.64
CA LEU A 170 9.17 -14.67 -27.78
C LEU A 170 9.85 -16.01 -27.53
N ILE A 171 9.37 -17.08 -28.16
CA ILE A 171 9.91 -18.43 -28.05
C ILE A 171 9.62 -19.24 -29.32
N ALA A 172 10.67 -19.81 -29.91
CA ALA A 172 10.58 -20.56 -31.15
C ALA A 172 10.14 -22.00 -30.90
N PRO A 173 9.16 -22.55 -31.64
CA PRO A 173 8.68 -23.92 -31.46
C PRO A 173 9.66 -24.97 -32.01
N LYS A 174 10.61 -24.55 -32.86
CA LYS A 174 11.69 -25.35 -33.46
C LYS A 174 12.94 -24.49 -33.59
N ILE A 175 14.13 -25.09 -33.53
CA ILE A 175 15.38 -24.42 -33.89
C ILE A 175 15.58 -24.59 -35.42
N PRO A 176 15.90 -23.53 -36.18
CA PRO A 176 16.20 -23.65 -37.60
C PRO A 176 17.59 -24.27 -37.82
N ASN A 177 17.78 -24.89 -38.98
CA ASN A 177 19.10 -25.37 -39.42
C ASN A 177 20.07 -24.19 -39.51
N GLY A 178 21.36 -24.45 -39.28
CA GLY A 178 22.42 -23.43 -39.35
C GLY A 178 22.48 -22.50 -38.14
N TRP A 179 21.47 -22.51 -37.26
CA TRP A 179 21.47 -21.72 -36.02
C TRP A 179 22.69 -21.97 -35.15
N PHE A 180 23.09 -23.24 -35.01
CA PHE A 180 24.30 -23.65 -34.27
C PHE A 180 25.57 -23.61 -35.14
N GLY A 181 25.45 -23.35 -36.45
CA GLY A 181 26.54 -23.31 -37.42
C GLY A 181 26.53 -24.45 -38.43
N THR A 182 27.66 -24.68 -39.08
CA THR A 182 27.85 -25.77 -40.05
C THR A 182 28.54 -26.96 -39.41
N HIS A 183 28.55 -28.12 -40.07
CA HIS A 183 29.19 -29.34 -39.52
C HIS A 183 30.70 -29.23 -39.26
N SER A 184 31.37 -28.15 -39.66
CA SER A 184 32.77 -27.86 -39.30
C SER A 184 32.99 -26.58 -38.48
N VAL A 185 32.00 -25.70 -38.30
CA VAL A 185 32.18 -24.42 -37.59
C VAL A 185 30.91 -24.03 -36.82
N ASP A 186 31.03 -23.87 -35.50
CA ASP A 186 29.94 -23.37 -34.66
C ASP A 186 29.77 -21.85 -34.76
N THR A 187 28.52 -21.37 -34.62
CA THR A 187 28.19 -19.94 -34.68
C THR A 187 28.24 -19.26 -33.32
N ALA A 188 28.35 -17.92 -33.35
CA ALA A 188 28.32 -17.10 -32.15
C ALA A 188 27.05 -17.27 -31.29
N PRO A 189 25.80 -17.34 -31.83
CA PRO A 189 24.60 -17.56 -31.00
C PRO A 189 24.56 -18.94 -30.34
N GLY A 190 25.03 -19.99 -31.03
CA GLY A 190 25.16 -21.34 -30.47
C GLY A 190 26.13 -21.36 -29.29
N LEU A 191 27.35 -20.85 -29.50
CA LEU A 191 28.37 -20.76 -28.46
C LEU A 191 27.94 -19.83 -27.30
N GLN A 192 27.30 -18.71 -27.59
CA GLN A 192 26.75 -17.80 -26.57
C GLN A 192 25.63 -18.46 -25.76
N THR A 193 24.84 -19.35 -26.38
CA THR A 193 23.82 -20.14 -25.67
C THR A 193 24.46 -21.15 -24.70
N MET A 194 25.52 -21.84 -25.13
CA MET A 194 26.31 -22.72 -24.27
C MET A 194 26.96 -21.94 -23.10
N GLN A 195 27.53 -20.76 -23.36
CA GLN A 195 28.09 -19.88 -22.34
C GLN A 195 27.03 -19.39 -21.34
N ASN A 196 25.84 -19.01 -21.82
CA ASN A 196 24.72 -18.59 -20.96
C ASN A 196 24.21 -19.72 -20.06
N TRP A 197 24.22 -20.96 -20.53
CA TRP A 197 23.96 -22.15 -19.72
C TRP A 197 25.04 -22.35 -18.65
N TYR A 198 26.32 -22.41 -19.05
CA TYR A 198 27.43 -22.65 -18.14
C TYR A 198 27.56 -21.57 -17.04
N LEU A 199 27.29 -20.31 -17.38
CA LEU A 199 27.28 -19.18 -16.45
C LEU A 199 25.96 -19.02 -15.69
N ASN A 200 24.97 -19.89 -15.92
CA ASN A 200 23.63 -19.88 -15.33
C ASN A 200 22.97 -18.48 -15.36
N THR A 201 22.95 -17.85 -16.53
CA THR A 201 22.37 -16.51 -16.68
C THR A 201 20.84 -16.58 -16.59
N THR A 202 20.20 -15.59 -15.97
CA THR A 202 18.75 -15.65 -15.71
C THR A 202 17.92 -15.53 -16.99
N PHE A 203 16.89 -16.38 -17.10
CA PHE A 203 15.91 -16.29 -18.18
C PHE A 203 15.06 -15.01 -18.04
N SER A 204 14.78 -14.37 -19.18
CA SER A 204 14.12 -13.06 -19.24
C SER A 204 13.03 -13.00 -20.32
N THR A 205 11.97 -12.25 -20.03
CA THR A 205 10.95 -11.83 -20.99
C THR A 205 10.99 -10.31 -21.20
N SER A 206 10.30 -9.81 -22.22
CA SER A 206 10.21 -8.38 -22.52
C SER A 206 9.43 -7.62 -21.44
N ALA A 207 9.85 -6.40 -21.13
CA ALA A 207 9.13 -5.49 -20.23
C ALA A 207 7.92 -4.80 -20.89
N THR A 208 7.49 -5.25 -22.06
CA THR A 208 6.28 -4.76 -22.75
C THR A 208 5.01 -5.35 -22.12
N PRO A 209 3.90 -4.59 -22.05
CA PRO A 209 2.63 -5.09 -21.53
C PRO A 209 2.21 -6.41 -22.19
N GLY A 210 1.73 -7.37 -21.38
CA GLY A 210 1.39 -8.74 -21.81
C GLY A 210 2.57 -9.70 -21.98
N PHE A 211 3.83 -9.22 -21.99
CA PHE A 211 5.02 -10.09 -21.98
C PHE A 211 5.61 -10.28 -20.58
N ALA A 212 5.42 -9.30 -19.69
CA ALA A 212 5.80 -9.37 -18.27
C ALA A 212 4.60 -9.75 -17.40
N CYS A 213 4.85 -10.40 -16.26
CA CYS A 213 3.84 -10.67 -15.25
C CYS A 213 3.66 -9.43 -14.37
N GLU A 214 2.60 -8.64 -14.60
CA GLU A 214 2.41 -7.34 -13.94
C GLU A 214 1.92 -7.44 -12.49
N GLY A 215 2.53 -6.65 -11.59
CA GLY A 215 2.13 -6.51 -10.19
C GLY A 215 2.83 -7.45 -9.21
N ASN A 216 2.34 -7.49 -7.96
CA ASN A 216 2.91 -8.30 -6.88
C ASN A 216 2.34 -9.73 -6.90
N GLY A 217 2.73 -10.51 -7.91
CA GLY A 217 2.31 -11.89 -8.11
C GLY A 217 3.21 -12.67 -9.06
N THR A 218 2.86 -13.93 -9.30
CA THR A 218 3.54 -14.84 -10.22
C THR A 218 2.55 -15.41 -11.22
N CYS A 219 2.98 -15.54 -12.48
CA CYS A 219 2.18 -16.05 -13.59
C CYS A 219 2.69 -17.43 -13.99
N GLU A 220 1.87 -18.46 -13.80
CA GLU A 220 2.22 -19.85 -14.11
C GLU A 220 1.61 -20.26 -15.46
N ALA A 221 2.42 -20.84 -16.35
CA ALA A 221 1.97 -21.22 -17.70
C ALA A 221 2.72 -22.44 -18.25
N ARG A 222 2.10 -23.15 -19.20
CA ARG A 222 2.80 -24.13 -20.05
C ARG A 222 3.03 -23.51 -21.43
N VAL A 223 4.25 -23.07 -21.70
CA VAL A 223 4.60 -22.33 -22.92
C VAL A 223 5.31 -23.25 -23.91
N VAL A 224 4.90 -23.21 -25.18
CA VAL A 224 5.39 -24.12 -26.22
C VAL A 224 6.71 -23.62 -26.81
N GLY A 225 7.73 -24.48 -26.88
CA GLY A 225 9.05 -24.15 -27.42
C GLY A 225 9.80 -25.37 -27.97
N ALA A 226 10.95 -25.11 -28.61
CA ALA A 226 11.83 -26.16 -29.12
C ALA A 226 12.54 -26.89 -27.97
N GLY A 227 12.58 -28.22 -28.06
CA GLY A 227 13.22 -29.12 -27.11
C GLY A 227 13.42 -30.49 -27.73
N PHE A 228 13.31 -31.54 -26.92
CA PHE A 228 13.41 -32.92 -27.38
C PHE A 228 12.44 -33.85 -26.66
N ASN A 229 12.26 -35.03 -27.24
CA ASN A 229 11.52 -36.15 -26.69
C ASN A 229 12.47 -37.35 -26.61
N TYR A 230 12.31 -38.22 -25.60
CA TYR A 230 13.20 -39.36 -25.38
C TYR A 230 12.49 -40.58 -24.80
N GLY A 231 12.98 -41.76 -25.19
CA GLY A 231 12.85 -43.00 -24.42
C GLY A 231 14.18 -43.35 -23.74
N CYS A 232 14.17 -44.28 -22.79
CA CYS A 232 15.36 -44.82 -22.14
C CYS A 232 15.14 -46.29 -21.77
N ASP A 233 16.07 -47.16 -22.12
CA ASP A 233 16.17 -48.53 -21.64
C ASP A 233 17.35 -48.64 -20.65
N SER A 234 17.24 -49.50 -19.65
CA SER A 234 18.29 -49.72 -18.65
C SER A 234 18.66 -51.20 -18.49
N SER A 235 19.92 -51.43 -18.17
CA SER A 235 20.49 -52.75 -17.93
C SER A 235 21.49 -52.67 -16.77
N SER A 236 21.68 -53.75 -16.01
CA SER A 236 22.72 -53.81 -14.98
C SER A 236 23.60 -55.05 -15.10
N LYS A 237 24.87 -54.89 -14.73
CA LYS A 237 25.91 -55.93 -14.75
C LYS A 237 26.69 -55.87 -13.45
N LYS A 238 27.03 -57.05 -12.90
CA LYS A 238 27.88 -57.17 -11.72
C LYS A 238 29.37 -57.18 -12.10
N LEU A 239 30.19 -56.51 -11.28
CA LEU A 239 31.65 -56.46 -11.38
C LEU A 239 32.26 -56.74 -10.00
N ASN A 240 33.33 -57.54 -9.90
CA ASN A 240 34.07 -57.69 -8.64
C ASN A 240 35.23 -56.69 -8.61
N LEU A 241 35.17 -55.70 -7.71
CA LEU A 241 36.16 -54.62 -7.62
C LEU A 241 37.52 -55.08 -7.07
N THR A 242 37.62 -56.31 -6.54
CA THR A 242 38.88 -56.90 -6.03
C THR A 242 39.57 -57.85 -7.00
N ALA A 243 38.97 -58.14 -8.16
CA ALA A 243 39.57 -59.04 -9.14
C ALA A 243 40.48 -58.26 -10.11
N GLU A 244 41.73 -58.71 -10.28
CA GLU A 244 42.73 -58.04 -11.15
C GLU A 244 42.24 -57.84 -12.59
N ASN A 245 41.38 -58.74 -13.09
CA ASN A 245 40.76 -58.65 -14.42
C ASN A 245 39.65 -57.57 -14.54
N SER A 246 39.37 -56.85 -13.45
CA SER A 246 38.37 -55.78 -13.38
C SER A 246 39.02 -54.39 -13.25
N TYR A 247 40.35 -54.31 -13.07
CA TYR A 247 41.07 -53.04 -13.24
C TYR A 247 41.04 -52.61 -14.72
N GLY A 248 40.91 -51.31 -14.95
CA GLY A 248 40.56 -50.74 -16.26
C GLY A 248 39.08 -50.88 -16.64
N ALA A 249 38.22 -51.49 -15.80
CA ALA A 249 36.78 -51.53 -16.08
C ALA A 249 36.13 -50.15 -15.88
N GLU A 250 35.26 -49.77 -16.81
CA GLU A 250 34.55 -48.49 -16.81
C GLU A 250 33.44 -48.48 -15.75
N LEU A 251 33.62 -47.68 -14.70
CA LEU A 251 32.70 -47.51 -13.58
C LEU A 251 31.68 -46.39 -13.84
N PHE A 252 32.06 -45.39 -14.62
CA PHE A 252 31.22 -44.24 -14.97
C PHE A 252 31.47 -43.82 -16.42
N ASN A 253 30.41 -43.45 -17.14
CA ASN A 253 30.49 -42.87 -18.48
C ASN A 253 29.27 -41.97 -18.72
N ILE A 254 29.49 -40.80 -19.31
CA ILE A 254 28.48 -40.05 -20.07
C ILE A 254 29.04 -39.92 -21.48
N THR A 255 28.33 -40.43 -22.48
CA THR A 255 28.70 -40.28 -23.89
C THR A 255 27.45 -40.11 -24.77
N THR A 256 27.60 -39.32 -25.82
CA THR A 256 26.56 -39.06 -26.82
C THR A 256 27.07 -39.33 -28.22
N PHE A 257 26.20 -39.79 -29.10
CA PHE A 257 26.51 -39.99 -30.51
C PHE A 257 25.25 -39.92 -31.38
N MET A 258 25.36 -39.34 -32.57
CA MET A 258 24.33 -39.45 -33.60
C MET A 258 24.24 -40.87 -34.19
N SER A 259 23.02 -41.35 -34.43
CA SER A 259 22.75 -42.60 -35.16
C SER A 259 21.64 -42.42 -36.19
N PHE A 260 21.71 -43.22 -37.26
CA PHE A 260 20.89 -43.09 -38.47
C PHE A 260 20.22 -44.40 -38.90
N GLU A 261 20.39 -45.48 -38.13
CA GLU A 261 20.04 -46.86 -38.49
C GLU A 261 18.55 -47.07 -38.79
N PHE A 262 17.67 -46.24 -38.22
CA PHE A 262 16.22 -46.37 -38.29
C PHE A 262 15.56 -45.49 -39.37
N ASN A 263 16.33 -45.03 -40.37
CA ASN A 263 15.89 -44.08 -41.40
C ASN A 263 15.35 -42.74 -40.81
N GLN A 264 15.80 -42.43 -39.60
CA GLN A 264 15.57 -41.19 -38.86
C GLN A 264 16.83 -40.89 -38.07
N SER A 265 17.27 -39.63 -38.08
CA SER A 265 18.37 -39.19 -37.23
C SER A 265 17.93 -39.11 -35.78
N MET A 266 18.67 -39.80 -34.90
CA MET A 266 18.45 -39.78 -33.46
C MET A 266 19.78 -39.54 -32.75
N LEU A 267 19.75 -38.69 -31.71
CA LEU A 267 20.87 -38.54 -30.79
C LEU A 267 20.73 -39.64 -29.73
N PHE A 268 21.75 -40.46 -29.55
CA PHE A 268 21.80 -41.41 -28.45
C PHE A 268 22.58 -40.81 -27.29
N LEU A 269 22.05 -40.98 -26.08
CA LEU A 269 22.73 -40.74 -24.81
C LEU A 269 22.95 -42.09 -24.14
N SER A 270 24.20 -42.50 -23.98
CA SER A 270 24.59 -43.66 -23.19
C SER A 270 25.21 -43.18 -21.89
N THR A 271 24.62 -43.55 -20.76
CA THR A 271 25.22 -43.32 -19.44
C THR A 271 25.52 -44.63 -18.74
N LYS A 272 26.57 -44.63 -17.92
CA LYS A 272 26.99 -45.76 -17.11
C LYS A 272 27.38 -45.26 -15.73
N TYR A 273 27.00 -45.97 -14.68
CA TYR A 273 27.40 -45.64 -13.31
C TYR A 273 27.37 -46.88 -12.40
N LEU A 274 28.38 -46.99 -11.53
CA LEU A 274 28.42 -47.93 -10.42
C LEU A 274 27.43 -47.50 -9.33
N ASN A 275 26.25 -48.13 -9.33
CA ASN A 275 25.08 -47.77 -8.53
C ASN A 275 25.23 -48.14 -7.05
N SER A 276 25.76 -49.34 -6.76
CA SER A 276 25.95 -49.84 -5.40
C SER A 276 27.05 -50.89 -5.33
N VAL A 277 27.55 -51.18 -4.12
CA VAL A 277 28.57 -52.21 -3.83
C VAL A 277 28.13 -53.02 -2.61
N ASN A 278 28.20 -54.36 -2.70
CA ASN A 278 27.87 -55.26 -1.60
C ASN A 278 29.09 -55.51 -0.67
N GLY A 279 28.86 -56.18 0.47
CA GLY A 279 29.92 -56.54 1.43
C GLY A 279 30.97 -57.55 0.94
N GLU A 280 30.87 -58.02 -0.31
CA GLU A 280 31.82 -58.91 -0.99
C GLU A 280 32.62 -58.17 -2.08
N CYS A 281 32.57 -56.83 -2.09
CA CYS A 281 33.14 -55.96 -3.13
C CYS A 281 32.59 -56.21 -4.55
N VAL A 282 31.38 -56.78 -4.66
CA VAL A 282 30.66 -56.89 -5.93
C VAL A 282 29.81 -55.65 -6.14
N GLY A 283 30.23 -54.85 -7.13
CA GLY A 283 29.52 -53.67 -7.59
C GLY A 283 28.43 -53.98 -8.62
N GLU A 284 27.34 -53.23 -8.60
CA GLU A 284 26.35 -53.19 -9.67
C GLU A 284 26.58 -51.95 -10.56
N ILE A 285 27.01 -52.18 -11.80
CA ILE A 285 27.12 -51.15 -12.83
C ILE A 285 25.80 -51.13 -13.60
N VAL A 286 25.10 -50.00 -13.57
CA VAL A 286 23.94 -49.73 -14.41
C VAL A 286 24.40 -49.03 -15.68
N THR A 287 23.86 -49.42 -16.83
CA THR A 287 24.01 -48.73 -18.11
C THR A 287 22.62 -48.38 -18.64
N GLU A 288 22.36 -47.10 -18.88
CA GLU A 288 21.12 -46.58 -19.45
C GLU A 288 21.38 -46.01 -20.84
N THR A 289 20.60 -46.44 -21.83
CA THR A 289 20.68 -45.96 -23.21
C THR A 289 19.37 -45.28 -23.55
N CYS A 290 19.45 -43.98 -23.89
CA CYS A 290 18.30 -43.15 -24.22
C CYS A 290 18.36 -42.69 -25.67
N ASN A 291 17.24 -42.84 -26.40
CA ASN A 291 17.09 -42.36 -27.77
C ASN A 291 16.38 -41.00 -27.77
N ILE A 292 17.03 -39.97 -28.32
CA ILE A 292 16.59 -38.58 -28.29
C ILE A 292 16.22 -38.11 -29.70
N ILE A 293 15.04 -37.51 -29.84
CA ILE A 293 14.53 -36.92 -31.08
C ILE A 293 14.11 -35.47 -30.86
N ALA A 294 14.30 -34.62 -31.88
CA ALA A 294 13.91 -33.22 -31.81
C ALA A 294 12.39 -33.09 -31.69
N ALA A 295 11.93 -32.21 -30.79
CA ALA A 295 10.51 -32.08 -30.51
C ALA A 295 10.14 -30.65 -30.11
N THR A 296 8.88 -30.31 -30.32
CA THR A 296 8.25 -29.12 -29.74
C THR A 296 7.58 -29.56 -28.44
N VAL A 297 7.93 -28.96 -27.31
CA VAL A 297 7.48 -29.34 -25.96
C VAL A 297 6.86 -28.14 -25.24
N ALA A 298 5.95 -28.39 -24.28
CA ALA A 298 5.36 -27.33 -23.47
C ALA A 298 6.03 -27.26 -22.09
N TYR A 299 6.87 -26.24 -21.92
CA TYR A 299 7.69 -25.93 -20.75
C TYR A 299 6.82 -25.35 -19.61
N PRO A 300 6.90 -25.89 -18.37
CA PRO A 300 6.25 -25.30 -17.20
C PRO A 300 7.05 -24.08 -16.73
N LEU A 301 6.61 -22.88 -17.12
CA LEU A 301 7.26 -21.61 -16.80
C LEU A 301 6.53 -20.88 -15.68
N ILE A 302 7.29 -20.30 -14.77
CA ILE A 302 6.82 -19.35 -13.75
C ILE A 302 7.44 -17.99 -14.09
N ILE A 303 6.61 -16.98 -14.31
CA ILE A 303 7.05 -15.62 -14.66
C ILE A 303 6.80 -14.70 -13.47
N ASN A 304 7.82 -13.97 -13.05
CA ASN A 304 7.75 -12.97 -11.98
C ASN A 304 8.34 -11.66 -12.51
N ASN A 305 7.50 -10.64 -12.70
CA ASN A 305 7.84 -9.44 -13.47
C ASN A 305 8.41 -9.82 -14.86
N THR A 306 9.70 -9.58 -15.11
CA THR A 306 10.40 -9.96 -16.35
C THR A 306 11.30 -11.19 -16.21
N THR A 307 11.44 -11.76 -15.02
CA THR A 307 12.25 -12.97 -14.78
C THR A 307 11.41 -14.22 -15.03
N ILE A 308 11.97 -15.19 -15.75
CA ILE A 308 11.38 -16.51 -15.94
C ILE A 308 12.15 -17.51 -15.07
N SER A 309 11.44 -18.42 -14.41
CA SER A 309 11.99 -19.63 -13.81
C SER A 309 11.25 -20.87 -14.28
N ILE A 310 11.89 -22.02 -14.14
CA ILE A 310 11.40 -23.33 -14.58
C ILE A 310 11.90 -24.41 -13.63
N ASP A 311 11.05 -25.39 -13.35
CA ASP A 311 11.42 -26.63 -12.68
C ASP A 311 11.66 -27.74 -13.74
N PHE A 312 12.93 -28.01 -14.05
CA PHE A 312 13.30 -29.07 -14.99
C PHE A 312 13.00 -30.48 -14.46
N SER A 313 12.90 -30.68 -13.14
CA SER A 313 12.51 -31.99 -12.58
C SER A 313 11.06 -32.33 -12.88
N GLN A 314 10.17 -31.32 -12.89
CA GLN A 314 8.79 -31.45 -13.35
C GLN A 314 8.70 -31.64 -14.87
N LEU A 315 9.61 -31.05 -15.65
CA LEU A 315 9.67 -31.27 -17.10
C LEU A 315 10.13 -32.69 -17.46
N ILE A 316 11.11 -33.24 -16.74
CA ILE A 316 11.63 -34.61 -16.92
C ILE A 316 10.56 -35.64 -16.52
N SER A 317 9.89 -35.45 -15.38
CA SER A 317 8.90 -36.39 -14.85
C SER A 317 7.51 -36.30 -15.50
N ASN A 318 7.10 -35.10 -15.94
CA ASN A 318 5.79 -34.86 -16.57
C ASN A 318 5.94 -34.01 -17.85
N ARG A 319 6.65 -34.61 -18.83
CA ARG A 319 6.92 -34.01 -20.14
C ARG A 319 5.67 -34.02 -21.02
N THR A 320 5.23 -32.84 -21.42
CA THR A 320 4.16 -32.67 -22.43
C THR A 320 4.79 -32.36 -23.80
N VAL A 321 4.84 -33.36 -24.67
CA VAL A 321 5.32 -33.25 -26.05
C VAL A 321 4.16 -32.83 -26.96
N VAL A 322 4.36 -31.77 -27.75
CA VAL A 322 3.35 -31.23 -28.67
C VAL A 322 3.49 -31.85 -30.07
N SER A 323 4.73 -31.97 -30.57
CA SER A 323 5.01 -32.71 -31.81
C SER A 323 6.49 -33.11 -31.88
N ASN A 324 6.80 -34.29 -32.43
CA ASN A 324 8.16 -34.65 -32.82
C ASN A 324 8.46 -34.05 -34.21
N TYR A 325 9.73 -33.80 -34.53
CA TYR A 325 10.16 -33.42 -35.88
C TYR A 325 11.58 -33.89 -36.19
N THR A 326 11.92 -33.98 -37.47
CA THR A 326 13.28 -34.20 -37.97
C THR A 326 13.80 -32.93 -38.64
N SER A 327 15.12 -32.75 -38.65
CA SER A 327 15.80 -31.70 -39.41
C SER A 327 16.63 -32.32 -40.54
N PRO A 328 16.65 -31.70 -41.74
CA PRO A 328 17.62 -32.05 -42.78
C PRO A 328 19.09 -31.85 -42.37
N GLY A 329 19.38 -30.93 -41.43
CA GLY A 329 20.73 -30.67 -40.92
C GLY A 329 21.19 -31.67 -39.85
N ASP A 330 20.30 -32.55 -39.39
CA ASP A 330 20.67 -33.72 -38.58
C ASP A 330 20.89 -34.97 -39.45
N ALA A 331 20.79 -34.88 -40.79
CA ALA A 331 20.78 -36.05 -41.68
C ALA A 331 22.17 -36.67 -41.92
N ALA A 332 22.20 -37.98 -42.20
CA ALA A 332 23.43 -38.68 -42.57
C ALA A 332 23.99 -38.19 -43.93
N GLY A 333 25.32 -38.22 -44.08
CA GLY A 333 25.99 -37.87 -45.34
C GLY A 333 26.27 -36.38 -45.55
N PHE A 334 26.20 -35.58 -44.47
CA PHE A 334 26.58 -34.17 -44.47
C PHE A 334 28.04 -33.92 -44.86
N LYS A 335 28.31 -32.70 -45.33
CA LYS A 335 29.63 -32.09 -45.50
C LYS A 335 29.88 -31.06 -44.41
N GLY A 336 31.14 -30.69 -44.18
CA GLY A 336 31.52 -29.64 -43.22
C GLY A 336 30.92 -28.25 -43.47
N GLU A 337 30.53 -27.97 -44.72
CA GLU A 337 29.88 -26.72 -45.14
C GLU A 337 28.34 -26.74 -44.99
N ASP A 338 27.73 -27.92 -44.77
CA ASP A 338 26.28 -28.04 -44.62
C ASP A 338 25.83 -27.56 -43.22
N ASP A 339 24.60 -27.04 -43.13
CA ASP A 339 23.99 -26.53 -41.89
C ASP A 339 23.75 -27.64 -40.84
N LYS A 340 24.24 -27.46 -39.60
CA LYS A 340 23.88 -28.32 -38.46
C LYS A 340 22.38 -28.20 -38.14
N GLY A 341 21.75 -29.33 -37.82
CA GLY A 341 20.43 -29.40 -37.21
C GLY A 341 20.48 -29.28 -35.67
N PRO A 342 19.31 -29.31 -35.00
CA PRO A 342 19.21 -29.20 -33.56
C PRO A 342 19.82 -30.36 -32.77
N LEU A 343 19.80 -31.60 -33.28
CA LEU A 343 20.37 -32.75 -32.57
C LEU A 343 21.90 -32.77 -32.69
N THR A 344 22.45 -32.51 -33.87
CA THR A 344 23.91 -32.39 -34.03
C THR A 344 24.46 -31.14 -33.34
N GLY A 345 23.72 -30.03 -33.34
CA GLY A 345 24.09 -28.84 -32.55
C GLY A 345 24.09 -29.11 -31.04
N LEU A 346 23.11 -29.85 -30.54
CA LEU A 346 23.05 -30.28 -29.13
C LEU A 346 24.20 -31.24 -28.77
N GLU A 347 24.51 -32.21 -29.63
CA GLU A 347 25.65 -33.13 -29.46
C GLU A 347 26.98 -32.37 -29.41
N ASN A 348 27.30 -31.55 -30.42
CA ASN A 348 28.59 -30.87 -30.51
C ASN A 348 28.81 -29.83 -29.39
N LEU A 349 27.76 -29.10 -28.97
CA LEU A 349 27.91 -28.02 -27.98
C LEU A 349 27.68 -28.49 -26.53
N MET A 350 26.86 -29.53 -26.31
CA MET A 350 26.50 -29.99 -24.95
C MET A 350 26.90 -31.44 -24.70
N GLY A 351 26.81 -32.32 -25.71
CA GLY A 351 27.23 -33.72 -25.62
C GLY A 351 28.73 -33.86 -25.44
N ASP A 352 29.54 -33.26 -26.32
CA ASP A 352 31.01 -33.26 -26.22
C ASP A 352 31.50 -32.62 -24.91
N TYR A 353 30.86 -31.54 -24.45
CA TYR A 353 31.15 -30.92 -23.16
C TYR A 353 30.86 -31.84 -21.96
N MET A 354 29.84 -32.70 -22.06
CA MET A 354 29.48 -33.66 -21.02
C MET A 354 30.20 -35.02 -21.15
N SER A 355 30.93 -35.22 -22.25
CA SER A 355 31.64 -36.47 -22.55
C SER A 355 32.72 -36.76 -21.51
N THR A 356 32.48 -37.74 -20.63
CA THR A 356 33.40 -38.04 -19.53
C THR A 356 33.32 -39.50 -19.09
N GLY A 357 34.46 -40.07 -18.71
CA GLY A 357 34.56 -41.43 -18.19
C GLY A 357 35.27 -41.51 -16.84
N ALA A 358 35.06 -42.61 -16.12
CA ALA A 358 35.92 -43.03 -15.03
C ALA A 358 36.07 -44.56 -14.99
N TRP A 359 37.28 -45.03 -14.67
CA TRP A 359 37.66 -46.45 -14.67
C TRP A 359 38.27 -46.85 -13.33
N LEU A 360 38.09 -48.13 -12.96
CA LEU A 360 38.71 -48.72 -11.77
C LEU A 360 40.23 -48.82 -11.95
N GLU A 361 40.99 -48.23 -11.04
CA GLU A 361 42.46 -48.30 -11.02
C GLU A 361 42.91 -49.36 -10.00
N GLU A 362 42.39 -49.27 -8.78
CA GLU A 362 42.50 -50.27 -7.71
C GLU A 362 41.12 -50.40 -7.01
N SER A 363 40.92 -51.36 -6.10
CA SER A 363 39.58 -51.69 -5.57
C SER A 363 38.76 -50.53 -4.99
N ASN A 364 39.41 -49.49 -4.46
CA ASN A 364 38.81 -48.25 -3.96
C ASN A 364 39.33 -46.98 -4.67
N VAL A 365 40.10 -47.11 -5.76
CA VAL A 365 40.69 -45.99 -6.52
C VAL A 365 40.11 -45.98 -7.93
N TYR A 366 39.69 -44.81 -8.40
CA TYR A 366 39.26 -44.61 -9.79
C TYR A 366 40.01 -43.45 -10.44
N GLN A 367 40.30 -43.59 -11.73
CA GLN A 367 40.81 -42.51 -12.57
C GLN A 367 39.68 -41.98 -13.46
N SER A 368 39.58 -40.66 -13.63
CA SER A 368 38.55 -39.99 -14.45
C SER A 368 39.15 -39.15 -15.58
N THR A 369 38.49 -39.06 -16.74
CA THR A 369 38.93 -38.18 -17.84
C THR A 369 38.88 -36.70 -17.49
N SER A 370 37.90 -36.31 -16.67
CA SER A 370 37.62 -34.91 -16.34
C SER A 370 37.02 -34.78 -14.94
N PRO A 371 37.05 -33.57 -14.34
CA PRO A 371 36.38 -33.29 -13.07
C PRO A 371 34.85 -33.51 -13.09
N LEU A 372 34.21 -33.58 -14.27
CA LEU A 372 32.76 -33.77 -14.38
C LEU A 372 32.33 -35.13 -13.82
N ALA A 373 33.07 -36.21 -14.08
CA ALA A 373 32.77 -37.52 -13.51
C ALA A 373 32.85 -37.50 -11.97
N SER A 374 33.80 -36.75 -11.40
CA SER A 374 33.95 -36.59 -9.95
C SER A 374 32.78 -35.86 -9.29
N LEU A 375 31.98 -35.07 -10.02
CA LEU A 375 30.75 -34.45 -9.48
C LEU A 375 29.65 -35.49 -9.19
N PHE A 376 29.71 -36.66 -9.82
CA PHE A 376 28.76 -37.76 -9.59
C PHE A 376 29.26 -38.75 -8.54
N TYR A 377 30.54 -38.74 -8.17
CA TYR A 377 31.08 -39.61 -7.14
C TYR A 377 30.42 -39.36 -5.77
N ASN A 378 29.94 -40.42 -5.12
CA ASN A 378 29.16 -40.30 -3.90
C ASN A 378 30.03 -40.33 -2.65
N ALA A 379 30.77 -39.23 -2.40
CA ALA A 379 31.72 -39.10 -1.29
C ALA A 379 31.13 -39.35 0.13
N ASN A 380 29.80 -39.26 0.28
CA ASN A 380 29.09 -39.51 1.56
C ASN A 380 28.30 -40.84 1.54
N ALA A 381 28.68 -41.80 0.70
CA ALA A 381 28.05 -43.12 0.67
C ALA A 381 28.32 -43.92 1.95
N THR A 382 27.27 -44.52 2.51
CA THR A 382 27.41 -45.54 3.57
C THR A 382 27.40 -46.92 2.93
N TYR A 383 28.52 -47.63 3.02
CA TYR A 383 28.67 -48.98 2.47
C TYR A 383 28.36 -50.06 3.52
N PRO A 384 27.95 -51.28 3.09
CA PRO A 384 27.75 -52.39 4.01
C PRO A 384 29.10 -52.87 4.62
N PRO A 385 29.08 -53.50 5.81
CA PRO A 385 30.29 -54.09 6.40
C PRO A 385 31.00 -55.04 5.43
N GLY A 386 32.33 -54.95 5.38
CA GLY A 386 33.16 -55.68 4.42
C GLY A 386 33.49 -54.91 3.13
N ALA A 387 32.70 -53.90 2.76
CA ALA A 387 32.95 -53.09 1.55
C ALA A 387 33.88 -51.87 1.79
N GLU A 388 34.44 -51.73 2.99
CA GLU A 388 35.25 -50.57 3.41
C GLU A 388 36.51 -50.36 2.55
N SER A 389 37.10 -51.44 2.03
CA SER A 389 38.27 -51.44 1.16
C SER A 389 37.95 -51.29 -0.35
N CYS A 390 36.69 -51.13 -0.72
CA CYS A 390 36.23 -51.11 -2.12
C CYS A 390 35.00 -50.19 -2.35
N GLY A 391 34.75 -49.25 -1.43
CA GLY A 391 33.57 -48.40 -1.40
C GLY A 391 33.59 -47.29 -2.47
N ILE A 392 33.30 -47.63 -3.73
CA ILE A 392 33.07 -46.69 -4.83
C ILE A 392 31.59 -46.71 -5.22
N SER A 393 30.98 -45.55 -5.42
CA SER A 393 29.65 -45.44 -6.04
C SER A 393 29.46 -44.07 -6.70
N PHE A 394 28.65 -44.04 -7.76
CA PHE A 394 28.33 -42.84 -8.54
C PHE A 394 26.81 -42.64 -8.62
N ARG A 395 26.40 -41.37 -8.60
CA ARG A 395 25.01 -40.96 -8.81
C ARG A 395 24.64 -41.06 -10.28
N ARG A 396 23.39 -41.45 -10.56
CA ARG A 396 22.79 -41.45 -11.90
C ARG A 396 22.95 -40.07 -12.56
N PRO A 397 23.63 -39.96 -13.73
CA PRO A 397 23.85 -38.67 -14.38
C PRO A 397 22.73 -38.25 -15.34
N THR A 398 21.89 -39.19 -15.77
CA THR A 398 20.86 -39.05 -16.82
C THR A 398 19.97 -37.82 -16.63
N ASP A 399 19.49 -37.58 -15.40
CA ASP A 399 18.59 -36.46 -15.11
C ASP A 399 19.31 -35.09 -15.11
N TYR A 400 20.63 -35.05 -14.84
CA TYR A 400 21.46 -33.85 -14.97
C TYR A 400 21.73 -33.50 -16.45
N VAL A 401 22.04 -34.52 -17.26
CA VAL A 401 22.23 -34.35 -18.71
C VAL A 401 20.94 -33.85 -19.35
N PHE A 402 19.79 -34.47 -19.06
CA PHE A 402 18.50 -34.02 -19.57
C PHE A 402 18.10 -32.63 -19.07
N THR A 403 18.35 -32.29 -17.81
CA THR A 403 18.12 -30.93 -17.27
C THR A 403 18.88 -29.91 -18.11
N SER A 404 20.18 -30.16 -18.33
CA SER A 404 21.08 -29.27 -19.05
C SER A 404 20.74 -29.17 -20.54
N PHE A 405 20.36 -30.28 -21.18
CA PHE A 405 19.89 -30.29 -22.57
C PHE A 405 18.56 -29.52 -22.71
N PHE A 406 17.61 -29.66 -21.78
CA PHE A 406 16.35 -28.91 -21.82
C PHE A 406 16.56 -27.43 -21.60
N GLU A 407 17.51 -27.06 -20.73
CA GLU A 407 17.90 -25.68 -20.48
C GLU A 407 18.57 -25.06 -21.72
N PHE A 408 19.55 -25.74 -22.31
CA PHE A 408 20.21 -25.29 -23.55
C PHE A 408 19.22 -25.12 -24.71
N MET A 409 18.31 -26.09 -24.90
CA MET A 409 17.26 -25.98 -25.94
C MET A 409 16.27 -24.86 -25.65
N LEU A 410 15.87 -24.62 -24.38
CA LEU A 410 15.02 -23.50 -24.00
C LEU A 410 15.71 -22.15 -24.24
N ARG A 411 16.99 -22.02 -23.86
CA ARG A 411 17.80 -20.83 -24.14
C ARG A 411 17.90 -20.58 -25.65
N SER A 412 18.16 -21.63 -26.43
CA SER A 412 18.17 -21.57 -27.90
C SER A 412 16.83 -21.11 -28.47
N ALA A 413 15.72 -21.68 -27.99
CA ALA A 413 14.37 -21.35 -28.46
C ALA A 413 13.99 -19.88 -28.18
N LEU A 414 14.42 -19.33 -27.04
CA LEU A 414 14.22 -17.92 -26.69
C LEU A 414 15.08 -16.99 -27.55
N ASP A 415 16.33 -17.36 -27.86
CA ASP A 415 17.25 -16.52 -28.63
C ASP A 415 16.93 -16.52 -30.14
N VAL A 416 16.60 -17.69 -30.71
CA VAL A 416 16.03 -17.81 -32.08
C VAL A 416 14.82 -16.88 -32.25
N ALA A 417 13.94 -16.79 -31.25
CA ALA A 417 12.73 -15.98 -31.34
C ALA A 417 12.98 -14.47 -31.26
N ARG A 418 14.12 -14.06 -30.68
CA ARG A 418 14.56 -12.65 -30.60
C ARG A 418 15.31 -12.23 -31.86
N ASN A 419 16.20 -13.11 -32.34
CA ASN A 419 17.19 -12.80 -33.38
C ASN A 419 16.78 -13.33 -34.78
N ALA A 420 15.54 -13.79 -34.94
CA ALA A 420 14.97 -14.33 -36.18
C ALA A 420 15.19 -13.44 -37.43
N SER A 421 15.27 -12.12 -37.25
CA SER A 421 15.53 -11.12 -38.29
C SER A 421 16.90 -11.26 -38.97
N ASP A 422 17.92 -11.75 -38.26
CA ASP A 422 19.32 -11.64 -38.66
C ASP A 422 19.83 -12.86 -39.45
N HIS A 423 18.97 -13.85 -39.73
CA HIS A 423 19.32 -15.08 -40.45
C HIS A 423 18.57 -15.25 -41.80
N GLY A 424 18.28 -14.12 -42.46
CA GLY A 424 18.05 -14.09 -43.92
C GLY A 424 16.75 -14.72 -44.44
N GLN A 425 15.82 -15.08 -43.55
CA GLN A 425 14.45 -15.48 -43.91
C GLN A 425 13.46 -14.42 -43.42
N ASP A 426 12.27 -14.33 -44.02
CA ASP A 426 11.17 -13.43 -43.61
C ASP A 426 10.48 -13.87 -42.29
N LEU A 427 11.27 -14.33 -41.33
CA LEU A 427 10.83 -14.82 -40.02
C LEU A 427 10.54 -13.63 -39.10
N LYS A 428 9.26 -13.26 -39.04
CA LYS A 428 8.72 -12.46 -37.93
C LYS A 428 9.08 -13.14 -36.60
N PRO A 429 9.44 -12.38 -35.55
CA PRO A 429 9.81 -12.96 -34.26
C PRO A 429 8.70 -13.87 -33.72
N TYR A 430 9.10 -15.04 -33.20
CA TYR A 430 8.18 -16.11 -32.82
C TYR A 430 7.42 -15.78 -31.52
N THR A 431 6.38 -14.95 -31.63
CA THR A 431 5.47 -14.65 -30.52
C THR A 431 4.47 -15.78 -30.32
N THR A 432 4.62 -16.53 -29.23
CA THR A 432 3.65 -17.53 -28.77
C THR A 432 2.71 -16.86 -27.76
N ASN A 433 1.40 -16.91 -28.02
CA ASN A 433 0.35 -16.44 -27.11
C ASN A 433 -0.17 -17.60 -26.26
N PHE A 434 -0.42 -17.36 -24.97
CA PHE A 434 -0.92 -18.35 -24.02
C PHE A 434 -1.74 -17.68 -22.91
N THR A 435 -2.53 -18.47 -22.18
CA THR A 435 -3.13 -18.04 -20.92
C THR A 435 -2.20 -18.43 -19.78
N SER A 436 -1.93 -17.52 -18.85
CA SER A 436 -1.22 -17.80 -17.61
C SER A 436 -2.15 -17.66 -16.41
N HIS A 437 -1.96 -18.53 -15.42
CA HIS A 437 -2.66 -18.45 -14.15
C HIS A 437 -1.87 -17.50 -13.23
N PHE A 438 -2.36 -16.26 -13.09
CA PHE A 438 -1.79 -15.28 -12.18
C PHE A 438 -2.23 -15.59 -10.75
N THR A 439 -1.27 -15.76 -9.85
CA THR A 439 -1.48 -15.78 -8.39
C THR A 439 -0.73 -14.61 -7.77
N GLY A 440 -1.48 -13.66 -7.19
CA GLY A 440 -0.89 -12.43 -6.68
C GLY A 440 -1.58 -11.87 -5.44
N THR A 441 -1.11 -10.70 -5.01
CA THR A 441 -1.59 -10.00 -3.83
C THR A 441 -2.02 -8.58 -4.15
N GLU A 442 -3.26 -8.22 -3.79
CA GLU A 442 -3.81 -6.88 -3.98
C GLU A 442 -4.42 -6.34 -2.68
N LEU A 443 -4.41 -5.02 -2.53
CA LEU A 443 -5.05 -4.34 -1.42
C LEU A 443 -6.51 -4.06 -1.77
N HIS A 444 -7.43 -4.71 -1.05
CA HIS A 444 -8.85 -4.38 -1.08
C HIS A 444 -9.26 -3.76 0.26
N TYR A 445 -10.27 -2.90 0.23
CA TYR A 445 -10.92 -2.42 1.45
C TYR A 445 -11.82 -3.54 2.01
N ASN A 446 -11.77 -3.70 3.33
CA ASN A 446 -12.57 -4.65 4.10
C ASN A 446 -13.34 -3.87 5.18
N SER A 447 -14.66 -3.94 5.14
CA SER A 447 -15.54 -3.19 6.03
C SER A 447 -15.97 -4.02 7.23
N ASP A 448 -15.79 -3.46 8.43
CA ASP A 448 -16.31 -4.03 9.69
C ASP A 448 -17.57 -3.28 10.10
N PHE A 449 -18.70 -3.82 9.64
CA PHE A 449 -20.04 -3.29 9.88
C PHE A 449 -20.39 -3.18 11.39
N ARG A 450 -19.65 -3.83 12.30
CA ARG A 450 -19.87 -3.69 13.76
C ARG A 450 -19.45 -2.29 14.23
N TYR A 451 -18.32 -1.78 13.73
CA TYR A 451 -17.88 -0.42 14.05
C TYR A 451 -18.75 0.63 13.37
N LEU A 452 -19.23 0.38 12.15
CA LEU A 452 -20.23 1.23 11.48
C LEU A 452 -21.53 1.30 12.30
N ALA A 453 -22.10 0.15 12.67
CA ALA A 453 -23.34 0.09 13.45
C ALA A 453 -23.19 0.80 14.81
N GLY A 454 -22.06 0.61 15.49
CA GLY A 454 -21.73 1.33 16.73
C GLY A 454 -21.69 2.85 16.54
N ALA A 455 -21.05 3.34 15.47
CA ALA A 455 -21.01 4.77 15.16
C ALA A 455 -22.42 5.32 14.86
N ILE A 456 -23.19 4.65 14.01
CA ILE A 456 -24.54 5.11 13.62
C ILE A 456 -25.49 5.15 14.83
N VAL A 457 -25.43 4.16 15.74
CA VAL A 457 -26.20 4.18 17.00
C VAL A 457 -25.79 5.38 17.88
N ILE A 458 -24.50 5.67 18.01
CA ILE A 458 -24.00 6.78 18.84
C ILE A 458 -24.30 8.15 18.19
N MET A 459 -24.21 8.28 16.86
CA MET A 459 -24.70 9.45 16.11
C MET A 459 -26.20 9.69 16.37
N PHE A 460 -27.01 8.64 16.35
CA PHE A 460 -28.45 8.71 16.61
C PHE A 460 -28.78 9.08 18.06
N ILE A 461 -28.05 8.55 19.06
CA ILE A 461 -28.16 8.95 20.47
C ILE A 461 -27.85 10.45 20.64
N GLY A 462 -26.79 10.95 19.99
CA GLY A 462 -26.46 12.38 19.98
C GLY A 462 -27.57 13.23 19.37
N LEU A 463 -28.15 12.81 18.25
CA LEU A 463 -29.29 13.48 17.61
C LEU A 463 -30.53 13.49 18.51
N LEU A 464 -30.89 12.37 19.14
CA LEU A 464 -32.03 12.30 20.07
C LEU A 464 -31.85 13.21 21.30
N ALA A 465 -30.65 13.22 21.88
CA ALA A 465 -30.32 14.11 23.00
C ALA A 465 -30.47 15.60 22.65
N VAL A 466 -30.10 15.97 21.41
CA VAL A 466 -30.30 17.32 20.87
C VAL A 466 -31.77 17.63 20.59
N VAL A 467 -32.51 16.72 19.94
CA VAL A 467 -33.96 16.91 19.65
C VAL A 467 -34.75 17.09 20.95
N PHE A 468 -34.34 16.44 22.03
CA PHE A 468 -34.90 16.65 23.37
C PHE A 468 -34.62 18.06 23.95
N LEU A 469 -33.45 18.65 23.69
CA LEU A 469 -33.15 20.05 24.07
C LEU A 469 -33.94 21.09 23.26
N LEU A 470 -34.32 20.76 22.03
CA LEU A 470 -35.18 21.61 21.20
C LEU A 470 -36.67 21.55 21.63
N TRP A 471 -37.06 20.59 22.48
CA TRP A 471 -38.45 20.34 22.83
C TRP A 471 -39.07 21.50 23.63
N GLY A 472 -40.14 22.10 23.10
CA GLY A 472 -40.77 23.30 23.65
C GLY A 472 -40.46 24.59 22.88
N TRP A 473 -39.74 24.55 21.75
CA TRP A 473 -39.48 25.75 20.93
C TRP A 473 -40.75 26.50 20.51
N TRP A 474 -41.88 25.80 20.35
CA TRP A 474 -43.20 26.34 20.00
C TRP A 474 -43.91 27.13 21.12
N GLU A 475 -43.42 27.05 22.36
CA GLU A 475 -43.89 27.87 23.49
C GLU A 475 -43.27 29.28 23.45
N LEU A 476 -42.17 29.45 22.71
CA LEU A 476 -41.48 30.72 22.54
C LEU A 476 -42.02 31.46 21.31
N GLY A 477 -42.65 32.62 21.52
CA GLY A 477 -43.27 33.43 20.47
C GLY A 477 -42.30 34.22 19.57
N ARG A 478 -41.00 33.91 19.60
CA ARG A 478 -39.92 34.57 18.83
C ARG A 478 -38.75 33.63 18.60
N SER A 479 -37.87 33.93 17.65
CA SER A 479 -36.52 33.36 17.65
C SER A 479 -35.79 33.80 18.92
N VAL A 480 -35.00 32.91 19.53
CA VAL A 480 -34.27 33.20 20.77
C VAL A 480 -32.80 32.85 20.61
N THR A 481 -31.92 33.68 21.19
CA THR A 481 -30.48 33.40 21.27
C THR A 481 -29.97 33.59 22.69
N LEU A 482 -28.79 33.08 23.00
CA LEU A 482 -28.07 33.40 24.23
C LEU A 482 -27.11 34.60 24.04
N SER A 483 -27.47 35.52 23.13
CA SER A 483 -26.74 36.77 22.93
C SER A 483 -26.73 37.61 24.20
N PRO A 484 -25.57 38.16 24.62
CA PRO A 484 -25.47 39.07 25.76
C PRO A 484 -26.44 40.26 25.70
N LEU A 485 -26.83 40.70 24.50
CA LEU A 485 -27.76 41.82 24.31
C LEU A 485 -29.22 41.42 24.59
N GLU A 486 -29.64 40.20 24.21
CA GLU A 486 -30.98 39.72 24.57
C GLU A 486 -31.08 39.44 26.07
N THR A 487 -30.06 38.83 26.66
CA THR A 487 -30.06 38.49 28.08
C THR A 487 -29.98 39.75 28.95
N ALA A 488 -29.09 40.71 28.63
CA ALA A 488 -29.03 42.01 29.30
C ALA A 488 -30.37 42.76 29.21
N LYS A 489 -31.04 42.75 28.05
CA LYS A 489 -32.35 43.40 27.89
C LYS A 489 -33.46 42.71 28.70
N ALA A 490 -33.44 41.38 28.81
CA ALA A 490 -34.37 40.65 29.66
C ALA A 490 -34.14 40.88 31.18
N PHE A 491 -32.93 41.23 31.59
CA PHE A 491 -32.63 41.69 32.95
C PHE A 491 -32.81 43.21 33.15
N GLY A 492 -33.28 43.95 32.14
CA GLY A 492 -33.55 45.39 32.25
C GLY A 492 -32.28 46.26 32.29
N ALA A 493 -31.16 45.79 31.73
CA ALA A 493 -29.89 46.53 31.75
C ALA A 493 -30.05 47.93 31.10
N PRO A 494 -29.70 49.04 31.79
CA PRO A 494 -30.02 50.40 31.35
C PRO A 494 -29.53 50.78 29.95
N ILE A 495 -28.38 50.24 29.52
CA ILE A 495 -27.84 50.43 28.16
C ILE A 495 -28.80 49.96 27.05
N THR A 496 -29.64 48.95 27.33
CA THR A 496 -30.55 48.35 26.33
C THR A 496 -31.90 49.07 26.21
N LEU A 497 -32.16 50.09 27.03
CA LEU A 497 -33.43 50.83 27.04
C LEU A 497 -33.70 51.57 25.73
N GLY A 498 -32.65 52.02 25.02
CA GLY A 498 -32.75 52.67 23.72
C GLY A 498 -33.40 51.81 22.63
N ALA A 499 -33.31 50.48 22.72
CA ALA A 499 -33.85 49.55 21.72
C ALA A 499 -35.38 49.33 21.81
N GLY A 500 -36.12 50.21 22.50
CA GLY A 500 -37.59 50.22 22.54
C GLY A 500 -38.24 48.86 22.84
N HIS A 501 -39.26 48.49 22.06
CA HIS A 501 -39.99 47.22 22.23
C HIS A 501 -39.26 45.97 21.71
N GLU A 502 -38.13 46.10 21.01
CA GLU A 502 -37.53 44.99 20.26
C GLU A 502 -36.85 43.94 21.16
N LYS A 503 -37.03 42.65 20.84
CA LYS A 503 -36.65 41.52 21.72
C LYS A 503 -35.61 40.56 21.12
N GLU A 504 -35.24 40.75 19.85
CA GLU A 504 -34.33 39.88 19.09
C GLU A 504 -32.95 40.55 18.92
N ALA A 505 -31.85 39.79 19.04
CA ALA A 505 -30.49 40.32 19.01
C ALA A 505 -30.22 41.26 17.82
N ASP A 506 -30.52 40.80 16.60
CA ASP A 506 -30.24 41.52 15.35
C ASP A 506 -30.98 42.87 15.21
N ARG A 507 -32.03 43.08 16.02
CA ARG A 507 -32.78 44.33 16.08
C ARG A 507 -32.24 45.24 17.17
N ILE A 508 -31.94 44.70 18.34
CA ILE A 508 -31.27 45.43 19.43
C ILE A 508 -29.90 45.97 18.94
N ILE A 509 -29.18 45.22 18.09
CA ILE A 509 -27.93 45.65 17.45
C ILE A 509 -28.14 46.81 16.48
N LYS A 510 -29.26 46.90 15.75
CA LYS A 510 -29.55 48.04 14.85
C LYS A 510 -29.78 49.32 15.63
N GLU A 511 -30.55 49.25 16.71
CA GLU A 511 -30.90 50.43 17.52
C GLU A 511 -29.76 50.89 18.45
N VAL A 512 -29.01 49.96 19.05
CA VAL A 512 -28.05 50.26 20.15
C VAL A 512 -26.61 49.80 19.85
N GLY A 513 -26.37 49.00 18.80
CA GLY A 513 -25.03 48.45 18.49
C GLY A 513 -23.97 49.47 18.05
N HIS A 514 -24.29 50.76 18.00
CA HIS A 514 -23.34 51.86 17.79
C HIS A 514 -22.85 52.50 19.10
N GLU A 515 -23.41 52.12 20.25
CA GLU A 515 -22.98 52.56 21.57
C GLU A 515 -21.59 52.02 21.92
N LYS A 516 -20.73 52.89 22.45
CA LYS A 516 -19.38 52.51 22.89
C LYS A 516 -19.43 52.10 24.36
N VAL A 517 -19.00 50.88 24.64
CA VAL A 517 -18.86 50.33 25.99
C VAL A 517 -17.38 50.23 26.39
N ALA A 518 -17.08 50.58 27.63
CA ALA A 518 -15.77 50.40 28.26
C ALA A 518 -15.96 50.03 29.75
N TYR A 519 -14.90 49.51 30.37
CA TYR A 519 -14.81 49.43 31.83
C TYR A 519 -13.97 50.59 32.35
N GLU A 520 -14.44 51.25 33.41
CA GLU A 520 -13.70 52.27 34.16
C GLU A 520 -13.76 51.91 35.64
N GLY A 521 -12.65 51.39 36.18
CA GLY A 521 -12.67 50.68 37.46
C GLY A 521 -13.58 49.46 37.42
N ASP A 522 -14.45 49.33 38.41
CA ASP A 522 -15.42 48.23 38.52
C ASP A 522 -16.74 48.50 37.75
N GLU A 523 -16.93 49.70 37.18
CA GLU A 523 -18.17 50.10 36.51
C GLU A 523 -18.09 50.01 34.98
N LEU A 524 -19.24 49.70 34.34
CA LEU A 524 -19.40 49.69 32.89
C LEU A 524 -19.85 51.09 32.42
N VAL A 525 -19.02 51.77 31.65
CA VAL A 525 -19.28 53.10 31.12
C VAL A 525 -19.72 53.03 29.66
N TRP A 526 -20.76 53.79 29.33
CA TRP A 526 -21.19 54.04 27.95
C TRP A 526 -21.73 55.47 27.81
N ASN A 527 -22.11 55.87 26.59
CA ASN A 527 -22.45 57.26 26.25
C ASN A 527 -23.62 57.85 27.08
N GLY A 528 -24.44 56.98 27.70
CA GLY A 528 -25.54 57.36 28.59
C GLY A 528 -25.21 57.45 30.09
N THR A 529 -24.15 56.81 30.61
CA THR A 529 -23.83 56.89 32.06
C THR A 529 -23.11 58.17 32.44
N VAL A 530 -22.41 58.81 31.50
CA VAL A 530 -21.67 60.08 31.69
C VAL A 530 -22.56 61.23 32.23
N TYR A 531 -23.89 61.13 32.06
CA TYR A 531 -24.85 62.11 32.56
C TYR A 531 -25.51 61.73 33.90
N ALA A 532 -25.25 60.52 34.44
CA ALA A 532 -25.89 60.02 35.66
C ALA A 532 -25.06 60.28 36.93
N SER A 533 -23.72 60.26 36.84
CA SER A 533 -22.78 60.46 37.96
C SER A 533 -22.52 61.94 38.29
N GLY A 534 -23.59 62.74 38.39
CA GLY A 534 -23.56 64.21 38.51
C GLY A 534 -23.05 64.78 39.85
N ARG A 535 -21.87 64.38 40.34
CA ARG A 535 -21.21 65.02 41.50
C ARG A 535 -20.35 66.20 41.04
N TRP A 536 -20.98 67.37 40.90
CA TRP A 536 -20.30 68.63 40.56
C TRP A 536 -19.47 69.18 41.74
N GLU A 537 -18.24 68.70 41.90
CA GLU A 537 -17.17 69.45 42.56
C GLU A 537 -16.22 70.04 41.50
N MET A 538 -15.67 71.22 41.77
CA MET A 538 -15.16 72.10 40.71
C MET A 538 -13.81 71.67 40.14
N GLY A 539 -13.75 71.32 38.85
CA GLY A 539 -12.48 71.39 38.09
C GLY A 539 -12.38 70.54 36.83
N GLN A 540 -12.17 71.21 35.69
CA GLN A 540 -11.62 70.70 34.42
C GLN A 540 -12.43 69.63 33.64
N VAL A 541 -12.78 69.97 32.39
CA VAL A 541 -13.34 69.04 31.40
C VAL A 541 -12.21 68.34 30.64
N PRO A 542 -12.11 66.99 30.65
CA PRO A 542 -11.21 66.26 29.78
C PRO A 542 -11.71 66.32 28.33
N THR A 543 -11.11 67.19 27.51
CA THR A 543 -11.43 67.25 26.07
C THR A 543 -10.89 66.02 25.36
N ALA A 544 -11.74 65.36 24.57
CA ALA A 544 -11.39 64.17 23.79
C ALA A 544 -10.33 64.50 22.73
N LYS A 545 -9.06 64.25 23.05
CA LYS A 545 -7.91 64.46 22.15
C LYS A 545 -7.83 63.39 21.05
N GLY A 546 -8.68 63.52 20.04
CA GLY A 546 -8.34 63.01 18.72
C GLY A 546 -7.06 63.69 18.22
N LYS A 547 -6.04 62.91 17.83
CA LYS A 547 -4.77 63.47 17.35
C LYS A 547 -4.20 62.67 16.17
N ASN A 548 -4.82 62.83 15.00
CA ASN A 548 -4.11 62.65 13.73
C ASN A 548 -3.03 63.73 13.61
N GLY A 549 -1.84 63.38 13.10
CA GLY A 549 -0.74 64.33 12.93
C GLY A 549 0.64 63.67 12.86
N SER A 550 1.02 63.26 11.64
CA SER A 550 2.34 62.69 11.32
C SER A 550 3.48 63.72 11.41
N ASN A 551 4.62 63.38 12.00
CA ASN A 551 5.88 63.11 11.25
C ASN A 551 7.15 62.99 12.12
N GLY A 552 8.05 62.08 11.70
CA GLY A 552 9.52 62.24 11.82
C GLY A 552 10.21 61.86 13.14
N GLY A 553 11.50 61.49 13.03
CA GLY A 553 12.48 61.63 14.12
C GLY A 553 12.99 60.33 14.79
N SER A 554 13.96 59.65 14.16
CA SER A 554 14.70 58.52 14.77
C SER A 554 15.78 58.99 15.77
N MET A 555 15.84 58.37 16.97
CA MET A 555 17.03 57.84 17.70
C MET A 555 16.58 57.35 19.12
N ARG A 556 17.06 56.26 19.75
CA ARG A 556 18.42 55.91 20.26
C ARG A 556 18.92 56.93 21.30
N THR A 557 19.41 56.63 22.53
CA THR A 557 19.86 55.42 23.29
C THR A 557 19.69 55.72 24.82
N ASP A 558 19.77 54.84 25.84
CA ASP A 558 20.06 53.39 25.96
C ASP A 558 19.46 52.75 27.27
N SER A 559 19.94 51.56 27.64
CA SER A 559 19.83 50.86 28.95
C SER A 559 20.85 51.41 30.01
N PRO A 560 21.06 50.89 31.26
CA PRO A 560 20.97 49.47 31.69
C PRO A 560 20.67 49.13 33.20
N LYS A 561 20.81 47.81 33.51
CA LYS A 561 21.21 47.14 34.79
C LYS A 561 20.15 46.62 35.79
N SER A 562 20.22 45.29 35.99
CA SER A 562 19.74 44.51 37.15
C SER A 562 20.93 44.05 38.04
N PRO A 563 20.66 43.54 39.26
CA PRO A 563 20.97 42.13 39.64
C PRO A 563 19.73 41.41 40.26
N LYS A 564 19.52 40.07 40.19
CA LYS A 564 20.24 38.88 40.78
C LYS A 564 20.13 38.79 42.33
N VAL A 565 20.14 37.64 43.03
CA VAL A 565 20.33 36.17 42.77
C VAL A 565 19.78 35.41 44.02
N ASN A 566 19.30 34.15 44.06
CA ASN A 566 18.64 33.25 43.09
C ASN A 566 17.31 32.77 43.75
N THR A 567 16.99 31.55 44.23
CA THR A 567 17.39 30.10 44.17
C THR A 567 16.22 29.35 44.86
N ALA A 568 15.84 28.07 44.68
CA ALA A 568 16.24 26.88 43.90
C ALA A 568 14.97 25.97 43.79
N GLU A 569 14.85 24.69 43.38
CA GLU A 569 15.60 23.57 42.75
C GLU A 569 14.47 22.57 42.27
N GLY A 570 14.59 21.49 41.48
CA GLY A 570 15.69 20.88 40.72
C GLY A 570 15.31 19.51 40.12
N ALA A 571 15.57 19.32 38.81
CA ALA A 571 15.59 18.05 38.05
C ALA A 571 14.25 17.26 37.87
N PHE A 572 14.08 16.34 36.89
CA PHE A 572 15.03 15.70 35.96
C PHE A 572 14.53 15.62 34.49
N GLU A 573 15.49 15.63 33.55
CA GLU A 573 15.54 15.18 32.13
C GLU A 573 14.35 15.19 31.14
N ASN A 574 14.68 15.61 29.92
CA ASN A 574 14.21 15.02 28.65
C ASN A 574 15.22 15.33 27.51
N VAL A 575 15.37 14.43 26.53
CA VAL A 575 16.34 14.54 25.42
C VAL A 575 15.64 14.36 24.06
N PRO A 576 15.95 15.19 23.04
CA PRO A 576 15.70 14.86 21.64
C PRO A 576 17.01 14.65 20.85
N LEU A 577 17.03 13.64 19.98
CA LEU A 577 18.15 13.33 19.09
C LEU A 577 18.14 14.15 17.80
N THR A 578 19.33 14.31 17.21
CA THR A 578 19.57 15.02 15.95
C THR A 578 19.24 14.18 14.71
N GLN A 579 18.89 14.85 13.61
CA GLN A 579 19.08 14.30 12.26
C GLN A 579 20.08 15.15 11.48
N VAL A 580 20.95 14.48 10.72
CA VAL A 580 21.97 15.09 9.86
C VAL A 580 21.39 15.35 8.47
N ARG A 581 21.77 16.49 7.87
CA ARG A 581 21.35 16.90 6.53
C ARG A 581 22.59 17.17 5.68
N GLU A 582 22.97 16.20 4.86
CA GLU A 582 24.10 16.36 3.94
C GLU A 582 23.76 17.27 2.75
N ARG A 583 24.80 17.81 2.10
CA ARG A 583 24.72 18.71 0.96
C ARG A 583 25.67 18.22 -0.14
N GLY A 584 25.16 18.02 -1.34
CA GLY A 584 25.99 17.94 -2.55
C GLY A 584 26.50 19.32 -2.98
N PRO A 585 27.68 19.42 -3.61
CA PRO A 585 28.21 20.66 -4.16
C PRO A 585 27.95 20.81 -5.67
N ASP A 586 27.44 21.97 -6.08
CA ASP A 586 27.52 22.46 -7.47
C ASP A 586 28.83 23.25 -7.68
N ILE A 587 29.44 23.15 -8.87
CA ILE A 587 30.49 24.05 -9.36
C ILE A 587 30.24 24.39 -10.83
N ASP A 588 30.34 25.67 -11.19
CA ASP A 588 29.86 26.25 -12.46
C ASP A 588 30.95 26.42 -13.55
N GLY A 589 30.65 25.88 -14.73
CA GLY A 589 30.74 26.56 -16.04
C GLY A 589 32.07 27.15 -16.57
N ARG A 590 32.46 26.71 -17.79
CA ARG A 590 32.94 27.64 -18.83
C ARG A 590 32.75 27.14 -20.28
N ARG A 591 32.73 28.09 -21.21
CA ARG A 591 32.18 27.98 -22.58
C ARG A 591 33.19 27.55 -23.67
N ARG A 592 32.60 27.18 -24.84
CA ARG A 592 32.97 27.49 -26.25
C ARG A 592 33.77 26.47 -27.10
N SER A 593 33.07 25.95 -28.13
CA SER A 593 33.40 26.01 -29.57
C SER A 593 34.66 25.33 -30.13
N GLY A 594 34.53 24.45 -31.14
CA GLY A 594 35.73 24.03 -31.89
C GLY A 594 35.69 22.95 -33.00
N ARG A 595 34.66 22.91 -33.86
CA ARG A 595 34.65 22.22 -35.19
C ARG A 595 36.02 21.84 -35.81
N LYS A 596 36.33 20.53 -35.96
CA LYS A 596 36.92 19.97 -37.20
C LYS A 596 36.95 18.42 -37.24
N SER A 597 36.92 17.90 -38.47
CA SER A 597 37.18 16.50 -38.84
C SER A 597 38.64 16.33 -39.26
N ILE A 598 39.21 15.13 -39.05
CA ILE A 598 40.33 14.55 -39.80
C ILE A 598 40.17 13.01 -39.79
N ARG A 599 40.78 12.33 -40.78
CA ARG A 599 40.70 10.87 -41.02
C ARG A 599 41.80 10.09 -40.27
N PRO A 600 41.72 8.74 -40.18
CA PRO A 600 42.67 7.94 -39.40
C PRO A 600 44.08 7.90 -40.00
N LEU A 601 45.03 7.46 -39.17
CA LEU A 601 46.39 7.07 -39.56
C LEU A 601 46.61 5.59 -39.20
N SER A 602 47.40 4.93 -40.04
CA SER A 602 47.58 3.47 -40.08
C SER A 602 48.89 3.02 -39.41
N VAL A 603 48.88 1.76 -38.95
CA VAL A 603 50.02 0.82 -38.95
C VAL A 603 51.39 1.37 -38.52
N ILE A 604 51.85 0.93 -37.34
CA ILE A 604 53.22 0.42 -37.19
C ILE A 604 53.10 -1.00 -36.64
N ASP A 605 53.92 -1.88 -37.17
CA ASP A 605 54.08 -3.28 -36.80
C ASP A 605 55.50 -3.45 -36.24
N GLU A 606 55.66 -4.10 -35.09
CA GLU A 606 56.91 -4.82 -34.75
C GLU A 606 56.79 -5.68 -33.47
N THR A 607 57.29 -6.91 -33.62
CA THR A 607 57.71 -7.89 -32.60
C THR A 607 58.40 -7.28 -31.35
N ASN A 608 58.36 -7.88 -30.15
CA ASN A 608 59.15 -9.11 -29.88
C ASN A 608 58.90 -9.85 -28.54
N SER A 609 59.32 -11.13 -28.56
CA SER A 609 59.84 -11.99 -27.48
C SER A 609 59.48 -11.80 -25.98
N ARG A 610 58.92 -12.88 -25.41
CA ARG A 610 59.33 -13.57 -24.16
C ARG A 610 59.70 -12.74 -22.91
N LEU A 611 58.88 -12.89 -21.87
CA LEU A 611 59.29 -13.64 -20.66
C LEU A 611 58.06 -14.33 -20.04
#